data_AF-A0A9Q2KT65-F1
#
_entry.id   AF-A0A9Q2KT65-F1
#
_cell.length_a   1.000
_cell.length_b   1.000
_cell.length_c   1.000
_cell.angle_alpha   90.00
_cell.angle_beta   90.00
_cell.angle_gamma   90.00
#
_symmetry.space_group_name_H-M   'P 1'
#
loop_
_entity.id
_entity.type
_entity.pdbx_description
1 polymer ?
#
loop_
_entity_poly.entity_id
_entity_poly.type
_entity_poly.pdbx_seq_one_letter_code
_entity_poly.pdbx_strand_id
1 'polypeptide(L)'
;MSLSIMSKPIVLPDRTVVNWFSAIKPLEKEAGLEVRFDKALKPYLIQLKERYTTAELEHLLTFKSKYSGRLYLLLKSEYGLQENHKVIVPATFEVDDIINRFSMPDTYKRRYSHFKESFLHKSLEEINTLTEFFVTYDVIKAGRKVWKIQFLITKPSKTTNEQIDKILNTKTKDDFIPFEASDRLKEIVLSDEVDLDTNYVKHIFEHYLLRDIENVCDTVWQSWDNAKLMSKKALFLGEIKKLNKKKTENHTFGFDEI
;
A
#
# COMPACT_ATOMS: atom_id res chain seq x y z
N MET A 1 -19.92 -4.91 -33.78
CA MET A 1 -20.28 -5.62 -32.54
C MET A 1 -19.30 -6.77 -32.36
N SER A 2 -18.38 -6.71 -31.40
CA SER A 2 -17.41 -7.80 -31.21
C SER A 2 -18.09 -8.99 -30.54
N LEU A 3 -18.34 -10.07 -31.30
CA LEU A 3 -18.89 -11.35 -30.83
C LEU A 3 -17.89 -12.16 -29.97
N SER A 4 -16.79 -11.55 -29.52
CA SER A 4 -15.66 -12.19 -28.81
C SER A 4 -16.06 -13.01 -27.58
N ILE A 5 -17.17 -12.67 -26.93
CA ILE A 5 -17.66 -13.43 -25.76
C ILE A 5 -18.38 -14.72 -26.16
N MET A 6 -18.97 -14.77 -27.35
CA MET A 6 -19.66 -15.95 -27.91
C MET A 6 -18.67 -16.94 -28.55
N SER A 7 -17.42 -16.55 -28.76
CA SER A 7 -16.37 -17.39 -29.37
C SER A 7 -15.44 -18.05 -28.34
N LYS A 8 -15.72 -17.88 -27.04
CA LYS A 8 -14.92 -18.43 -25.94
C LYS A 8 -15.75 -19.41 -25.13
N PRO A 9 -15.80 -20.69 -25.53
CA PRO A 9 -16.51 -21.69 -24.77
C PRO A 9 -15.80 -22.01 -23.45
N ILE A 10 -16.59 -22.51 -22.51
CA ILE A 10 -16.18 -22.98 -21.19
C ILE A 10 -16.37 -24.50 -21.17
N VAL A 11 -15.48 -25.18 -20.48
CA VAL A 11 -15.60 -26.62 -20.22
C VAL A 11 -16.16 -26.81 -18.81
N LEU A 12 -17.27 -27.53 -18.70
CA LEU A 12 -17.91 -27.87 -17.43
C LEU A 12 -17.25 -29.13 -16.81
N PRO A 13 -17.46 -29.40 -15.50
CA PRO A 13 -16.90 -30.58 -14.82
C PRO A 13 -17.24 -31.93 -15.46
N ASP A 14 -18.41 -32.03 -16.10
CA ASP A 14 -18.86 -33.20 -16.86
C ASP A 14 -18.26 -33.28 -18.28
N ARG A 15 -17.31 -32.40 -18.60
CA ARG A 15 -16.63 -32.21 -19.90
C ARG A 15 -17.53 -31.64 -21.00
N THR A 16 -18.74 -31.20 -20.68
CA THR A 16 -19.59 -30.50 -21.65
C THR A 16 -18.97 -29.14 -22.00
N VAL A 17 -18.89 -28.83 -23.30
CA VAL A 17 -18.38 -27.56 -23.81
C VAL A 17 -19.56 -26.64 -24.14
N VAL A 18 -19.64 -25.49 -23.48
CA VAL A 18 -20.76 -24.55 -23.61
C VAL A 18 -20.29 -23.11 -23.73
N ASN A 19 -21.10 -22.22 -24.29
CA ASN A 19 -20.83 -20.78 -24.24
C ASN A 19 -21.47 -20.15 -22.99
N TRP A 20 -20.99 -18.96 -22.61
CA TRP A 20 -21.60 -18.16 -21.54
C TRP A 20 -23.06 -17.83 -21.84
N PHE A 21 -23.32 -17.38 -23.07
CA PHE A 21 -24.64 -16.91 -23.50
C PHE A 21 -25.14 -17.75 -24.68
N SER A 22 -26.43 -18.09 -24.64
CA SER A 22 -27.17 -18.71 -25.73
C SER A 22 -27.87 -17.67 -26.63
N ALA A 23 -28.00 -16.43 -26.17
CA ALA A 23 -28.49 -15.30 -26.95
C ALA A 23 -27.98 -13.98 -26.36
N ILE A 24 -27.67 -13.02 -27.24
CA ILE A 24 -27.34 -11.62 -26.89
C ILE A 24 -28.14 -10.74 -27.84
N LYS A 25 -28.96 -9.83 -27.29
CA LYS A 25 -29.78 -8.90 -28.05
C LYS A 25 -29.55 -7.48 -27.52
N PRO A 26 -29.14 -6.52 -28.35
CA PRO A 26 -29.08 -5.12 -27.94
C PRO A 26 -30.49 -4.56 -27.72
N LEU A 27 -30.64 -3.71 -26.71
CA LEU A 27 -31.88 -2.97 -26.49
C LEU A 27 -31.89 -1.74 -27.41
N GLU A 28 -32.87 -1.65 -28.31
CA GLU A 28 -32.87 -0.61 -29.36
C GLU A 28 -33.07 0.81 -28.83
N LYS A 29 -33.66 0.96 -27.63
CA LYS A 29 -34.02 2.26 -27.03
C LYS A 29 -33.19 2.64 -25.82
N GLU A 30 -32.31 1.74 -25.36
CA GLU A 30 -31.51 1.91 -24.15
C GLU A 30 -30.07 1.45 -24.42
N ALA A 31 -29.08 2.06 -23.76
CA ALA A 31 -27.70 1.60 -23.83
C ALA A 31 -27.51 0.31 -23.00
N GLY A 32 -28.16 -0.78 -23.41
CA GLY A 32 -28.21 -2.03 -22.66
C GLY A 32 -28.23 -3.27 -23.55
N LEU A 33 -27.92 -4.42 -22.92
CA LEU A 33 -27.91 -5.73 -23.55
C LEU A 33 -28.85 -6.67 -22.80
N GLU A 34 -29.74 -7.33 -23.53
CA GLU A 34 -30.47 -8.48 -23.04
C GLU A 34 -29.66 -9.74 -23.37
N VAL A 35 -29.32 -10.53 -22.34
CA VAL A 35 -28.52 -11.75 -22.50
C VAL A 35 -29.22 -12.94 -21.87
N ARG A 36 -29.09 -14.10 -22.51
CA ARG A 36 -29.58 -15.38 -21.97
C ARG A 36 -28.40 -16.30 -21.70
N PHE A 37 -28.19 -16.68 -20.46
CA PHE A 37 -27.19 -17.70 -20.11
C PHE A 37 -27.52 -19.05 -20.76
N ASP A 38 -26.50 -19.86 -21.02
CA ASP A 38 -26.73 -21.24 -21.44
C ASP A 38 -27.40 -22.05 -20.32
N LYS A 39 -28.35 -22.92 -20.67
CA LYS A 39 -29.13 -23.71 -19.71
C LYS A 39 -28.24 -24.66 -18.90
N ALA A 40 -27.14 -25.13 -19.46
CA ALA A 40 -26.17 -25.99 -18.78
C ALA A 40 -25.44 -25.25 -17.65
N LEU A 41 -25.37 -23.91 -17.68
CA LEU A 41 -24.76 -23.12 -16.61
C LEU A 41 -25.65 -22.97 -15.38
N LYS A 42 -26.95 -23.26 -15.51
CA LYS A 42 -27.95 -23.08 -14.44
C LYS A 42 -27.51 -23.69 -13.08
N PRO A 43 -27.02 -24.93 -13.00
CA PRO A 43 -26.61 -25.52 -11.71
C PRO A 43 -25.44 -24.79 -11.06
N TYR A 44 -24.56 -24.19 -11.87
CA TYR A 44 -23.34 -23.51 -11.41
C TYR A 44 -23.58 -22.04 -11.06
N LEU A 45 -24.62 -21.43 -11.63
CA LEU A 45 -24.99 -20.03 -11.36
C LEU A 45 -26.01 -19.88 -10.22
N ILE A 46 -26.79 -20.93 -9.90
CA ILE A 46 -27.91 -20.85 -8.94
C ILE A 46 -27.54 -21.30 -7.52
N GLN A 47 -26.37 -21.91 -7.31
CA GLN A 47 -25.86 -22.28 -5.96
C GLN A 47 -25.44 -21.07 -5.09
N LEU A 48 -25.76 -19.84 -5.50
CA LEU A 48 -25.44 -18.58 -4.82
C LEU A 48 -26.12 -18.39 -3.45
N LYS A 49 -26.84 -19.38 -2.90
CA LYS A 49 -27.55 -19.21 -1.62
C LYS A 49 -26.68 -19.48 -0.38
N GLU A 50 -25.69 -20.37 -0.47
CA GLU A 50 -24.95 -20.83 0.73
C GLU A 50 -23.44 -20.63 0.63
N ARG A 51 -22.84 -20.70 -0.56
CA ARG A 51 -21.39 -20.55 -0.75
C ARG A 51 -21.08 -19.56 -1.86
N TYR A 52 -21.19 -18.28 -1.53
CA TYR A 52 -20.91 -17.18 -2.45
C TYR A 52 -19.98 -16.16 -1.81
N THR A 53 -19.30 -15.39 -2.65
CA THR A 53 -18.42 -14.30 -2.22
C THR A 53 -19.00 -12.99 -2.74
N THR A 54 -19.33 -12.09 -1.82
CA THR A 54 -19.76 -10.74 -2.17
C THR A 54 -18.56 -9.84 -2.32
N ALA A 55 -18.55 -9.03 -3.37
CA ALA A 55 -17.54 -8.01 -3.60
C ALA A 55 -18.24 -6.75 -4.09
N GLU A 56 -17.75 -5.60 -3.65
CA GLU A 56 -18.20 -4.32 -4.18
C GLU A 56 -17.69 -4.19 -5.61
N LEU A 57 -18.61 -3.88 -6.52
CA LEU A 57 -18.30 -3.78 -7.95
C LEU A 57 -17.25 -2.69 -8.22
N GLU A 58 -17.28 -1.61 -7.46
CA GLU A 58 -16.32 -0.50 -7.56
C GLU A 58 -14.87 -0.98 -7.44
N HIS A 59 -14.55 -1.79 -6.41
CA HIS A 59 -13.21 -2.38 -6.26
C HIS A 59 -12.81 -3.26 -7.45
N LEU A 60 -13.75 -4.02 -8.02
CA LEU A 60 -13.45 -4.88 -9.17
C LEU A 60 -13.18 -4.08 -10.45
N LEU A 61 -13.80 -2.91 -10.60
CA LEU A 61 -13.66 -2.03 -11.76
C LEU A 61 -12.41 -1.15 -11.71
N THR A 62 -11.85 -0.89 -10.52
CA THR A 62 -10.66 -0.05 -10.36
C THR A 62 -9.34 -0.79 -10.65
N PHE A 63 -9.34 -2.12 -10.58
CA PHE A 63 -8.16 -2.92 -10.91
C PHE A 63 -7.72 -2.77 -12.37
N LYS A 64 -6.44 -2.47 -12.60
CA LYS A 64 -5.88 -2.34 -13.94
C LYS A 64 -5.40 -3.70 -14.46
N SER A 65 -4.93 -4.57 -13.57
CA SER A 65 -4.53 -5.91 -13.94
C SER A 65 -5.73 -6.86 -14.02
N LYS A 66 -5.83 -7.58 -15.15
CA LYS A 66 -6.85 -8.62 -15.37
C LYS A 66 -6.84 -9.76 -14.33
N TYR A 67 -5.76 -9.90 -13.55
CA TYR A 67 -5.62 -10.95 -12.57
C TYR A 67 -5.87 -10.50 -11.13
N SER A 68 -5.82 -9.19 -10.84
CA SER A 68 -6.00 -8.68 -9.48
C SER A 68 -7.41 -8.95 -8.97
N GLY A 69 -8.44 -8.68 -9.78
CA GLY A 69 -9.82 -9.01 -9.41
C GLY A 69 -10.03 -10.51 -9.16
N ARG A 70 -9.34 -11.39 -9.91
CA ARG A 70 -9.43 -12.84 -9.71
C ARG A 70 -8.77 -13.27 -8.40
N LEU A 71 -7.59 -12.74 -8.12
CA LEU A 71 -6.88 -12.99 -6.86
C LEU A 71 -7.68 -12.43 -5.67
N TYR A 72 -8.20 -11.21 -5.77
CA TYR A 72 -9.04 -10.59 -4.76
C TYR A 72 -10.25 -11.45 -4.42
N LEU A 73 -11.02 -11.88 -5.43
CA LEU A 73 -12.20 -12.72 -5.21
C LEU A 73 -11.84 -14.07 -4.58
N LEU A 74 -10.71 -14.67 -4.99
CA LEU A 74 -10.21 -15.90 -4.39
C LEU A 74 -9.83 -15.71 -2.91
N LEU A 75 -9.05 -14.67 -2.60
CA LEU A 75 -8.64 -14.40 -1.21
C LEU A 75 -9.84 -14.01 -0.35
N LYS A 76 -10.79 -13.23 -0.89
CA LYS A 76 -12.02 -12.88 -0.20
C LYS A 76 -12.89 -14.10 0.10
N SER A 77 -12.93 -15.09 -0.82
CA SER A 77 -13.63 -16.33 -0.55
C SER A 77 -12.98 -17.12 0.60
N GLU A 78 -11.65 -17.22 0.63
CA GLU A 78 -10.94 -17.90 1.73
C GLU A 78 -11.13 -17.18 3.07
N TYR A 79 -11.08 -15.85 3.06
CA TYR A 79 -11.32 -15.02 4.23
C TYR A 79 -12.75 -15.22 4.78
N GLY A 80 -13.75 -15.26 3.90
CA GLY A 80 -15.15 -15.45 4.27
C GLY A 80 -15.51 -16.84 4.80
N LEU A 81 -14.69 -17.86 4.53
CA LEU A 81 -14.88 -19.22 5.03
C LEU A 81 -14.38 -19.41 6.47
N GLN A 82 -13.58 -18.48 7.01
CA GLN A 82 -13.09 -18.60 8.38
C GLN A 82 -14.16 -18.12 9.38
N GLU A 83 -14.69 -19.06 10.17
CA GLU A 83 -15.65 -18.76 11.24
C GLU A 83 -15.02 -18.05 12.45
N ASN A 84 -13.69 -18.10 12.58
CA ASN A 84 -12.98 -17.59 13.73
C ASN A 84 -12.37 -16.21 13.47
N HIS A 85 -12.48 -15.32 14.46
CA HIS A 85 -11.93 -13.96 14.59
C HIS A 85 -10.38 -13.90 14.50
N LYS A 86 -9.78 -14.58 13.52
CA LYS A 86 -8.35 -14.51 13.27
C LYS A 86 -8.03 -13.15 12.67
N VAL A 87 -7.09 -12.46 13.30
CA VAL A 87 -6.53 -11.20 12.80
C VAL A 87 -5.83 -11.40 11.44
N ILE A 88 -5.25 -12.59 11.24
CA ILE A 88 -4.57 -13.00 10.01
C ILE A 88 -5.14 -14.34 9.53
N VAL A 89 -5.62 -14.38 8.28
CA VAL A 89 -6.12 -15.59 7.63
C VAL A 89 -5.10 -16.11 6.62
N PRO A 90 -4.46 -17.26 6.86
CA PRO A 90 -3.57 -17.88 5.89
C PRO A 90 -4.35 -18.64 4.82
N ALA A 91 -4.03 -18.40 3.54
CA ALA A 91 -4.59 -19.09 2.39
C ALA A 91 -3.46 -19.62 1.50
N THR A 92 -3.33 -20.94 1.37
CA THR A 92 -2.20 -21.57 0.68
C THR A 92 -2.64 -22.23 -0.61
N PHE A 93 -1.98 -21.87 -1.72
CA PHE A 93 -2.27 -22.39 -3.05
C PHE A 93 -1.00 -22.85 -3.75
N GLU A 94 -1.12 -23.86 -4.62
CA GLU A 94 -0.03 -24.25 -5.51
C GLU A 94 0.10 -23.22 -6.65
N VAL A 95 1.35 -22.92 -7.03
CA VAL A 95 1.62 -21.98 -8.13
C VAL A 95 0.96 -22.47 -9.42
N ASP A 96 1.06 -23.77 -9.71
CA ASP A 96 0.49 -24.37 -10.90
C ASP A 96 -1.05 -24.33 -10.89
N ASP A 97 -1.69 -24.44 -9.71
CA ASP A 97 -3.14 -24.32 -9.55
C ASP A 97 -3.63 -22.89 -9.87
N ILE A 98 -2.97 -21.87 -9.32
CA ILE A 98 -3.29 -20.45 -9.61
C ILE A 98 -3.21 -20.18 -11.12
N ILE A 99 -2.12 -20.62 -11.76
CA ILE A 99 -1.89 -20.40 -13.19
C ILE A 99 -3.00 -21.06 -14.02
N ASN A 100 -3.38 -22.29 -13.69
CA ASN A 100 -4.45 -23.00 -14.39
C ASN A 100 -5.83 -22.35 -14.16
N ARG A 101 -6.17 -22.06 -12.89
CA ARG A 101 -7.46 -21.48 -12.49
C ARG A 101 -7.67 -20.10 -13.09
N PHE A 102 -6.61 -19.31 -13.24
CA PHE A 102 -6.67 -17.99 -13.87
C PHE A 102 -6.35 -18.02 -15.37
N SER A 103 -6.22 -19.20 -15.97
CA SER A 103 -5.93 -19.41 -17.39
C SER A 103 -4.76 -18.53 -17.88
N MET A 104 -3.69 -18.53 -17.09
CA MET A 104 -2.52 -17.72 -17.34
C MET A 104 -1.60 -18.40 -18.39
N PRO A 105 -0.80 -17.63 -19.15
CA PRO A 105 0.21 -18.18 -20.05
C PRO A 105 1.17 -19.17 -19.37
N ASP A 106 1.53 -20.25 -20.06
CA ASP A 106 2.48 -21.26 -19.57
C ASP A 106 3.89 -20.71 -19.30
N THR A 107 4.22 -19.53 -19.84
CA THR A 107 5.48 -18.83 -19.54
C THR A 107 5.63 -18.57 -18.04
N TYR A 108 4.53 -18.41 -17.30
CA TYR A 108 4.54 -18.25 -15.86
C TYR A 108 4.89 -19.53 -15.10
N LYS A 109 4.58 -20.72 -15.63
CA LYS A 109 5.03 -22.00 -15.06
C LYS A 109 6.53 -22.17 -15.23
N ARG A 110 7.05 -21.74 -16.39
CA ARG A 110 8.46 -21.89 -16.75
C ARG A 110 9.36 -20.88 -16.03
N ARG A 111 8.89 -19.66 -15.79
CA ARG A 111 9.64 -18.57 -15.15
C ARG A 111 8.88 -17.98 -13.97
N TYR A 112 9.24 -18.41 -12.77
CA TYR A 112 8.65 -17.88 -11.54
C TYR A 112 8.88 -16.38 -11.38
N SER A 113 10.02 -15.83 -11.81
CA SER A 113 10.27 -14.37 -11.74
C SER A 113 9.21 -13.57 -12.49
N HIS A 114 8.82 -14.01 -13.69
CA HIS A 114 7.76 -13.36 -14.45
C HIS A 114 6.42 -13.46 -13.71
N PHE A 115 6.11 -14.62 -13.12
CA PHE A 115 4.88 -14.80 -12.35
C PHE A 115 4.86 -13.91 -11.11
N LYS A 116 6.01 -13.78 -10.44
CA LYS A 116 6.18 -12.90 -9.28
C LYS A 116 5.97 -11.43 -9.65
N GLU A 117 6.68 -10.92 -10.65
CA GLU A 117 6.66 -9.50 -11.01
C GLU A 117 5.36 -9.09 -11.72
N SER A 118 4.87 -9.91 -12.66
CA SER A 118 3.74 -9.54 -13.51
C SER A 118 2.38 -9.91 -12.93
N PHE A 119 2.33 -10.85 -11.97
CA PHE A 119 1.10 -11.24 -11.31
C PHE A 119 1.14 -10.94 -9.81
N LEU A 120 2.02 -11.56 -9.02
CA LEU A 120 1.96 -11.41 -7.55
C LEU A 120 2.13 -9.97 -7.09
N HIS A 121 3.21 -9.31 -7.50
CA HIS A 121 3.51 -7.95 -7.06
C HIS A 121 2.42 -6.97 -7.48
N LYS A 122 2.08 -6.95 -8.77
CA LYS A 122 1.02 -6.07 -9.30
C LYS A 122 -0.34 -6.31 -8.65
N SER A 123 -0.72 -7.58 -8.48
CA SER A 123 -2.03 -7.88 -7.91
C SER A 123 -2.10 -7.61 -6.41
N LEU A 124 -1.03 -7.84 -5.66
CA LEU A 124 -1.00 -7.51 -4.24
C LEU A 124 -0.91 -6.00 -4.00
N GLU A 125 -0.14 -5.27 -4.80
CA GLU A 125 -0.11 -3.80 -4.77
C GLU A 125 -1.52 -3.22 -4.97
N GLU A 126 -2.22 -3.66 -6.02
CA GLU A 126 -3.58 -3.21 -6.30
C GLU A 126 -4.57 -3.62 -5.19
N ILE A 127 -4.51 -4.85 -4.68
CA ILE A 127 -5.40 -5.30 -3.59
C ILE A 127 -5.17 -4.47 -2.32
N ASN A 128 -3.91 -4.26 -1.94
CA ASN A 128 -3.56 -3.57 -0.70
C ASN A 128 -3.85 -2.06 -0.74
N THR A 129 -3.94 -1.48 -1.94
CA THR A 129 -4.17 -0.03 -2.12
C THR A 129 -5.63 0.31 -2.44
N LEU A 130 -6.35 -0.60 -3.10
CA LEU A 130 -7.70 -0.32 -3.63
C LEU A 130 -8.82 -1.06 -2.88
N THR A 131 -8.52 -1.87 -1.86
CA THR A 131 -9.53 -2.67 -1.16
C THR A 131 -9.40 -2.60 0.36
N GLU A 132 -10.34 -3.23 1.06
CA GLU A 132 -10.33 -3.32 2.53
C GLU A 132 -9.28 -4.30 3.09
N PHE A 133 -8.62 -5.09 2.24
CA PHE A 133 -7.66 -6.10 2.67
C PHE A 133 -6.23 -5.61 2.55
N PHE A 134 -5.40 -6.07 3.48
CA PHE A 134 -3.95 -6.04 3.37
C PHE A 134 -3.43 -7.47 3.32
N VAL A 135 -2.65 -7.77 2.28
CA VAL A 135 -2.21 -9.11 1.93
C VAL A 135 -0.71 -9.13 1.74
N THR A 136 -0.03 -9.97 2.50
CA THR A 136 1.36 -10.36 2.26
C THR A 136 1.41 -11.83 1.84
N TYR A 137 2.60 -12.32 1.47
CA TYR A 137 2.75 -13.71 1.10
C TYR A 137 4.12 -14.28 1.46
N ASP A 138 4.12 -15.57 1.76
CA ASP A 138 5.30 -16.40 1.91
C ASP A 138 5.37 -17.46 0.81
N VAL A 139 6.60 -17.83 0.45
CA VAL A 139 6.87 -18.86 -0.56
C VAL A 139 7.28 -20.17 0.09
N ILE A 140 6.62 -21.26 -0.30
CA ILE A 140 6.98 -22.62 0.14
C ILE A 140 7.67 -23.32 -1.03
N LYS A 141 8.91 -23.75 -0.80
CA LYS A 141 9.75 -24.36 -1.83
C LYS A 141 9.73 -25.89 -1.75
N ALA A 142 9.80 -26.54 -2.90
CA ALA A 142 10.12 -27.95 -3.04
C ALA A 142 11.46 -28.05 -3.79
N GLY A 143 12.55 -28.24 -3.05
CA GLY A 143 13.91 -28.09 -3.57
C GLY A 143 14.16 -26.65 -4.05
N ARG A 144 14.54 -26.49 -5.33
CA ARG A 144 14.79 -25.16 -5.93
C ARG A 144 13.52 -24.50 -6.50
N LYS A 145 12.43 -25.26 -6.69
CA LYS A 145 11.17 -24.74 -7.26
C LYS A 145 10.31 -24.13 -6.16
N VAL A 146 9.73 -22.96 -6.41
CA VAL A 146 8.61 -22.45 -5.59
C VAL A 146 7.38 -23.27 -5.91
N TRP A 147 6.89 -24.03 -4.93
CA TRP A 147 5.77 -24.95 -5.09
C TRP A 147 4.44 -24.30 -4.71
N LYS A 148 4.40 -23.66 -3.55
CA LYS A 148 3.20 -23.04 -2.99
C LYS A 148 3.43 -21.60 -2.59
N ILE A 149 2.34 -20.85 -2.55
CA ILE A 149 2.27 -19.49 -2.03
C ILE A 149 1.27 -19.52 -0.89
N GLN A 150 1.70 -19.05 0.27
CA GLN A 150 0.82 -18.80 1.39
C GLN A 150 0.55 -17.31 1.46
N PHE A 151 -0.67 -16.90 1.14
CA PHE A 151 -1.13 -15.54 1.36
C PHE A 151 -1.54 -15.37 2.81
N LEU A 152 -1.17 -14.24 3.40
CA LEU A 152 -1.55 -13.83 4.75
C LEU A 152 -2.49 -12.65 4.60
N ILE A 153 -3.79 -12.89 4.79
CA ILE A 153 -4.85 -11.91 4.56
C ILE A 153 -5.22 -11.27 5.89
N THR A 154 -5.17 -9.94 5.95
CA THR A 154 -5.68 -9.17 7.07
C THR A 154 -6.71 -8.15 6.59
N LYS A 155 -7.61 -7.76 7.49
CA LYS A 155 -8.53 -6.64 7.26
C LYS A 155 -8.24 -5.59 8.33
N PRO A 156 -7.32 -4.65 8.06
CA PRO A 156 -7.04 -3.57 8.99
C PRO A 156 -8.34 -2.86 9.35
N SER A 157 -8.55 -2.56 10.63
CA SER A 157 -9.66 -1.69 10.98
C SER A 157 -9.41 -0.31 10.37
N LYS A 158 -10.45 0.38 9.85
CA LYS A 158 -10.29 1.74 9.29
C LYS A 158 -9.56 2.69 10.26
N THR A 159 -9.72 2.46 11.56
CA THR A 159 -9.05 3.18 12.65
C THR A 159 -7.53 2.95 12.68
N THR A 160 -7.05 1.77 12.30
CA THR A 160 -5.62 1.40 12.37
C THR A 160 -4.82 2.06 11.25
N ASN A 161 -5.35 2.17 10.03
CA ASN A 161 -4.64 2.86 8.94
C ASN A 161 -4.60 4.38 9.15
N GLU A 162 -5.70 5.00 9.60
CA GLU A 162 -5.69 6.42 9.98
C GLU A 162 -4.77 6.73 11.17
N GLN A 163 -4.62 5.78 12.10
CA GLN A 163 -3.69 5.89 13.22
C GLN A 163 -2.23 5.66 12.80
N ILE A 164 -1.96 4.67 11.94
CA ILE A 164 -0.61 4.42 11.39
C ILE A 164 -0.18 5.62 10.54
N ASP A 165 -1.06 6.15 9.68
CA ASP A 165 -0.79 7.35 8.90
C ASP A 165 -0.64 8.59 9.79
N LYS A 166 -1.38 8.71 10.91
CA LYS A 166 -1.12 9.77 11.90
C LYS A 166 0.22 9.61 12.59
N ILE A 167 0.60 8.40 13.00
CA ILE A 167 1.86 8.12 13.71
C ILE A 167 3.06 8.33 12.77
N LEU A 168 2.97 7.88 11.52
CA LEU A 168 4.00 8.09 10.49
C LEU A 168 4.09 9.56 10.04
N ASN A 169 2.99 10.32 10.13
CA ASN A 169 2.97 11.74 9.76
C ASN A 169 3.11 12.72 10.95
N THR A 170 3.18 12.25 12.20
CA THR A 170 3.58 13.09 13.34
C THR A 170 5.11 13.16 13.42
N LYS A 171 5.74 13.76 12.41
CA LYS A 171 7.14 14.13 12.54
C LYS A 171 7.28 15.19 13.63
N THR A 172 8.05 14.89 14.67
CA THR A 172 8.34 15.82 15.77
C THR A 172 9.47 16.77 15.38
N LYS A 173 9.77 17.78 16.20
CA LYS A 173 10.90 18.70 15.93
C LYS A 173 12.23 17.94 15.91
N ASP A 174 12.38 16.93 16.76
CA ASP A 174 13.59 16.11 16.90
C ASP A 174 13.92 15.37 15.60
N ASP A 175 12.89 14.95 14.87
CA ASP A 175 13.01 14.20 13.62
C ASP A 175 13.73 14.96 12.49
N PHE A 176 13.81 16.29 12.61
CA PHE A 176 14.47 17.17 11.64
C PHE A 176 15.85 17.63 12.11
N ILE A 177 16.33 17.18 13.28
CA ILE A 177 17.66 17.50 13.78
C ILE A 177 18.64 16.43 13.27
N PRO A 178 19.76 16.83 12.63
CA PRO A 178 20.80 15.90 12.22
C PRO A 178 21.30 15.05 13.39
N PHE A 179 21.54 13.76 13.14
CA PHE A 179 21.99 12.83 14.18
C PHE A 179 23.26 13.31 14.90
N GLU A 180 24.19 13.89 14.14
CA GLU A 180 25.49 14.41 14.58
C GLU A 180 25.42 15.76 15.31
N ALA A 181 24.24 16.36 15.46
CA ALA A 181 24.07 17.63 16.17
C ALA A 181 24.42 17.48 17.66
N SER A 182 25.13 18.48 18.19
CA SER A 182 25.48 18.54 19.62
C SER A 182 24.27 18.61 20.55
N ASP A 183 24.43 18.09 21.78
CA ASP A 183 23.38 18.08 22.81
C ASP A 183 22.88 19.49 23.13
N ARG A 184 23.78 20.49 23.14
CA ARG A 184 23.43 21.90 23.35
C ARG A 184 22.48 22.43 22.27
N LEU A 185 22.73 22.10 21.01
CA LEU A 185 21.84 22.51 19.92
C LEU A 185 20.46 21.86 20.11
N LYS A 186 20.40 20.57 20.47
CA LYS A 186 19.14 19.87 20.74
C LYS A 186 18.38 20.52 21.90
N GLU A 187 19.06 20.81 23.02
CA GLU A 187 18.48 21.51 24.17
C GLU A 187 17.85 22.85 23.77
N ILE A 188 18.52 23.63 22.92
CA ILE A 188 18.06 24.97 22.53
C ILE A 188 16.91 24.90 21.52
N VAL A 189 17.05 24.08 20.47
CA VAL A 189 16.08 23.97 19.38
C VAL A 189 14.78 23.30 19.85
N LEU A 190 14.88 22.37 20.80
CA LEU A 190 13.73 21.68 21.39
C LEU A 190 13.16 22.39 22.64
N SER A 191 13.79 23.47 23.11
CA SER A 191 13.33 24.22 24.29
C SER A 191 12.00 24.93 24.06
N ASP A 192 11.10 24.82 25.04
CA ASP A 192 9.84 25.58 25.11
C ASP A 192 10.07 27.09 25.24
N GLU A 193 11.27 27.54 25.64
CA GLU A 193 11.57 28.97 25.76
C GLU A 193 11.92 29.64 24.43
N VAL A 194 12.43 28.87 23.46
CA VAL A 194 12.70 29.33 22.08
C VAL A 194 11.47 29.06 21.20
N ASP A 195 10.74 27.98 21.46
CA ASP A 195 9.45 27.64 20.85
C ASP A 195 9.45 27.78 19.32
N LEU A 196 10.36 27.07 18.64
CA LEU A 196 10.41 27.01 17.18
C LEU A 196 9.35 26.04 16.66
N ASP A 197 8.62 26.38 15.61
CA ASP A 197 7.69 25.42 14.99
C ASP A 197 8.45 24.36 14.17
N THR A 198 7.83 23.19 13.98
CA THR A 198 8.44 22.05 13.26
C THR A 198 8.87 22.40 11.83
N ASN A 199 8.12 23.25 11.13
CA ASN A 199 8.48 23.65 9.77
C ASN A 199 9.72 24.57 9.76
N TYR A 200 9.86 25.41 10.79
CA TYR A 200 11.04 26.24 10.97
C TYR A 200 12.28 25.41 11.32
N VAL A 201 12.16 24.42 12.20
CA VAL A 201 13.24 23.48 12.51
C VAL A 201 13.69 22.73 11.24
N LYS A 202 12.73 22.23 10.46
CA LYS A 202 13.03 21.65 9.14
C LYS A 202 13.76 22.65 8.22
N HIS A 203 13.25 23.87 8.12
CA HIS A 203 13.82 24.91 7.25
C HIS A 203 15.27 25.24 7.61
N ILE A 204 15.62 25.32 8.90
CA ILE A 204 17.00 25.66 9.28
C ILE A 204 17.99 24.57 8.85
N PHE A 205 17.65 23.29 9.06
CA PHE A 205 18.53 22.17 8.70
C PHE A 205 18.54 21.83 7.20
N GLU A 206 17.58 22.35 6.41
CA GLU A 206 17.60 22.26 4.94
C GLU A 206 18.44 23.36 4.27
N HIS A 207 18.69 24.48 4.96
CA HIS A 207 19.20 25.70 4.32
C HIS A 207 20.43 26.34 4.99
N TYR A 208 20.89 25.82 6.12
CA TYR A 208 22.05 26.33 6.85
C TYR A 208 22.93 25.17 7.31
N LEU A 209 24.25 25.34 7.20
CA LEU A 209 25.22 24.34 7.65
C LEU A 209 25.04 24.08 9.15
N LEU A 210 25.14 22.81 9.56
CA LEU A 210 24.99 22.41 10.96
C LEU A 210 25.90 23.23 11.88
N ARG A 211 27.18 23.39 11.52
CA ARG A 211 28.15 24.22 12.26
C ARG A 211 27.69 25.66 12.48
N ASP A 212 27.02 26.26 11.49
CA ASP A 212 26.54 27.64 11.62
C ASP A 212 25.36 27.73 12.60
N ILE A 213 24.47 26.73 12.59
CA ILE A 213 23.36 26.62 13.54
C ILE A 213 23.90 26.37 14.96
N GLU A 214 24.95 25.56 15.11
CA GLU A 214 25.62 25.33 16.40
C GLU A 214 26.23 26.63 16.96
N ASN A 215 26.90 27.43 16.13
CA ASN A 215 27.44 28.73 16.56
C ASN A 215 26.31 29.69 17.02
N VAL A 216 25.15 29.66 16.34
CA VAL A 216 23.97 30.43 16.76
C VAL A 216 23.48 29.94 18.13
N CYS A 217 23.38 28.63 18.32
CA CYS A 217 22.97 28.03 19.59
C CYS A 217 23.94 28.42 20.72
N ASP A 218 25.26 28.41 20.48
CA ASP A 218 26.26 28.87 21.44
C ASP A 218 26.08 30.34 21.82
N THR A 219 25.79 31.20 20.84
CA THR A 219 25.56 32.63 21.07
C THR A 219 24.30 32.87 21.92
N VAL A 220 23.24 32.11 21.64
CA VAL A 220 21.99 32.18 22.40
C VAL A 220 22.21 31.65 23.82
N TRP A 221 22.95 30.55 23.97
CA TRP A 221 23.31 29.96 25.27
C TRP A 221 24.10 30.94 26.15
N GLN A 222 25.09 31.65 25.60
CA GLN A 222 25.86 32.63 26.36
C GLN A 222 25.02 33.80 26.89
N SER A 223 23.90 34.08 26.23
CA SER A 223 22.98 35.15 26.60
C SER A 223 21.75 34.64 27.37
N TRP A 224 21.71 33.35 27.71
CA TRP A 224 20.49 32.66 28.18
C TRP A 224 19.90 33.25 29.45
N ASP A 225 20.78 33.61 30.40
CA ASP A 225 20.42 34.17 31.70
C ASP A 225 20.58 35.70 31.76
N ASN A 226 20.71 36.37 30.61
CA ASN A 226 20.87 37.82 30.58
C ASN A 226 19.55 38.51 30.91
N ALA A 227 19.49 39.19 32.07
CA ALA A 227 18.30 39.91 32.54
C ALA A 227 17.79 41.02 31.60
N LYS A 228 18.61 41.47 30.63
CA LYS A 228 18.20 42.46 29.62
C LYS A 228 17.64 41.83 28.34
N LEU A 229 17.65 40.49 28.22
CA LEU A 229 17.18 39.78 27.05
C LEU A 229 15.65 39.75 27.02
N MET A 230 15.07 40.41 26.01
CA MET A 230 13.61 40.52 25.89
C MET A 230 12.94 39.24 25.37
N SER A 231 13.64 38.41 24.59
CA SER A 231 13.10 37.14 24.06
C SER A 231 14.21 36.25 23.51
N LYS A 232 14.29 35.01 24.01
CA LYS A 232 15.23 33.97 23.55
C LYS A 232 14.95 33.57 22.09
N LYS A 233 13.66 33.43 21.74
CA LYS A 233 13.20 33.25 20.35
C LYS A 233 13.66 34.37 19.43
N ALA A 234 13.46 35.63 19.82
CA ALA A 234 13.86 36.77 18.97
C ALA A 234 15.37 36.84 18.75
N LEU A 235 16.17 36.51 19.78
CA LEU A 235 17.63 36.40 19.66
C LEU A 235 18.01 35.31 18.67
N PHE A 236 17.48 34.10 18.85
CA PHE A 236 17.74 32.97 17.96
C PHE A 236 17.42 33.30 16.50
N LEU A 237 16.20 33.80 16.24
CA LEU A 237 15.77 34.19 14.88
C LEU A 237 16.61 35.35 14.32
N GLY A 238 17.07 36.26 15.18
CA GLY A 238 17.94 37.38 14.82
C GLY A 238 19.32 36.91 14.36
N GLU A 239 19.91 35.95 15.07
CA GLU A 239 21.20 35.36 14.71
C GLU A 239 21.11 34.51 13.43
N ILE A 240 20.04 33.71 13.26
CA ILE A 240 19.81 32.95 12.02
C ILE A 240 19.70 33.87 10.79
N LYS A 241 19.07 35.04 10.93
CA LYS A 241 18.96 36.02 9.83
C LYS A 241 20.30 36.62 9.38
N LYS A 242 21.34 36.58 10.22
CA LYS A 242 22.68 37.06 9.88
C LYS A 242 23.45 36.04 9.03
N LEU A 243 23.03 34.77 9.04
CA LEU A 243 23.65 33.72 8.26
C LEU A 243 23.33 33.86 6.76
N ASN A 244 24.30 33.57 5.91
CA ASN A 244 24.09 33.51 4.46
C ASN A 244 23.55 32.12 4.09
N LYS A 245 22.45 32.06 3.33
CA LYS A 245 21.84 30.80 2.91
C LYS A 245 22.81 30.05 1.98
N LYS A 246 23.36 28.93 2.45
CA LYS A 246 24.17 28.00 1.66
C LYS A 246 23.55 26.62 1.75
N LYS A 247 23.56 25.85 0.66
CA LYS A 247 23.10 24.45 0.68
C LYS A 247 23.89 23.69 1.75
N THR A 248 23.18 22.90 2.54
CA THR A 248 23.77 21.97 3.49
C THR A 248 24.55 20.88 2.76
N GLU A 249 25.58 20.34 3.42
CA GLU A 249 26.05 19.00 3.10
C GLU A 249 24.87 18.06 3.36
N ASN A 250 24.62 17.06 2.51
CA ASN A 250 23.43 16.21 2.65
C ASN A 250 23.46 15.51 4.02
N HIS A 251 22.81 16.08 5.03
CA HIS A 251 22.69 15.47 6.34
C HIS A 251 21.63 14.38 6.26
N THR A 252 22.02 13.16 6.62
CA THR A 252 21.07 12.07 6.86
C THR A 252 20.27 12.41 8.10
N PHE A 253 18.97 12.63 7.92
CA PHE A 253 18.03 12.74 9.03
C PHE A 253 17.83 11.35 9.65
N GLY A 254 17.37 11.28 10.90
CA GLY A 254 17.23 10.03 11.65
C GLY A 254 16.35 8.94 11.01
N PHE A 255 15.75 9.20 9.84
CA PHE A 255 14.89 8.29 9.07
C PHE A 255 15.47 7.88 7.73
N ASP A 256 16.61 8.45 7.31
CA ASP A 256 17.22 8.13 6.02
C ASP A 256 17.94 6.76 6.03
N GLU A 257 17.95 6.05 7.17
CA GLU A 257 18.58 4.73 7.37
C GLU A 257 17.59 3.55 7.55
N ILE A 258 16.33 3.66 7.10
CA ILE A 258 15.35 2.54 7.12
C ILE A 258 15.14 1.95 5.72
#